data_AF-A0A8H3QUC1-F1
#
_entry.id   AF-A0A8H3QUC1-F1
#
_cell.length_a   1.000
_cell.length_b   1.000
_cell.length_c   1.000
_cell.angle_alpha   90.00
_cell.angle_beta   90.00
_cell.angle_gamma   90.00
#
_symmetry.space_group_name_H-M   'P 1'
#
loop_
_entity.id
_entity.type
_entity.pdbx_description
1 polymer ?
#
loop_
_entity_poly.entity_id
_entity_poly.type
_entity_poly.pdbx_seq_one_letter_code
_entity_poly.pdbx_strand_id
1 'polypeptide(L)' 'MMNELRFIPYNIEKKKTKKKPNTFIYFRNEMLKRNEISIRMTDFSRRIAEKWKELTEEEKDDWHKIWTWPY' A
#
# COMPACT_ATOMS: atom_id res chain seq x y z
N MET A 1 -29.86 -37.60 -24.03
CA MET A 1 -29.05 -36.66 -24.84
C MET A 1 -28.70 -35.49 -23.94
N MET A 2 -27.42 -35.07 -23.99
CA MET A 2 -26.65 -34.21 -23.07
C MET A 2 -27.41 -33.33 -22.06
N ASN A 3 -27.04 -33.51 -20.78
CA ASN A 3 -27.30 -32.56 -19.71
C ASN A 3 -26.62 -31.24 -20.07
N GLU A 4 -27.41 -30.21 -20.40
CA GLU A 4 -26.92 -28.90 -20.78
C GLU A 4 -26.20 -28.26 -19.58
N LEU A 5 -24.86 -28.35 -19.59
CA LEU A 5 -24.00 -27.70 -18.62
C LEU A 5 -24.11 -26.18 -18.82
N ARG A 6 -25.00 -25.54 -18.06
CA ARG A 6 -25.08 -24.08 -18.01
C ARG A 6 -23.83 -23.54 -17.33
N PHE A 7 -23.08 -22.72 -18.06
CA PHE A 7 -21.96 -21.96 -17.50
C PHE A 7 -22.52 -20.92 -16.52
N ILE A 8 -22.42 -21.18 -15.22
CA ILE A 8 -22.71 -20.19 -14.19
C ILE A 8 -21.39 -19.46 -13.91
N PRO A 9 -21.21 -18.20 -14.31
CA PRO A 9 -20.01 -17.45 -13.96
C PRO A 9 -19.98 -17.30 -12.45
N TYR A 10 -19.08 -18.03 -11.79
CA TYR A 10 -18.84 -17.91 -10.36
C TYR A 10 -18.17 -16.55 -10.12
N ASN A 11 -18.98 -15.52 -9.85
CA ASN A 11 -18.47 -14.19 -9.49
C ASN A 11 -17.88 -14.29 -8.08
N ILE A 12 -16.57 -14.52 -8.01
CA ILE A 12 -15.80 -14.49 -6.77
C ILE A 12 -15.68 -13.02 -6.36
N GLU A 13 -16.73 -12.47 -5.77
CA GLU A 13 -16.65 -11.21 -5.06
C GLU A 13 -15.83 -11.43 -3.79
N LYS A 14 -14.50 -11.53 -3.95
CA LYS A 14 -13.55 -11.47 -2.84
C LYS A 14 -13.71 -10.08 -2.21
N LYS A 15 -14.61 -9.95 -1.23
CA LYS A 15 -14.59 -8.85 -0.24
C LYS A 15 -13.25 -8.91 0.48
N LYS A 16 -12.22 -8.31 -0.11
CA LYS A 16 -10.92 -8.12 0.54
C LYS A 16 -11.16 -7.15 1.68
N THR A 17 -11.17 -7.65 2.91
CA THR A 17 -11.07 -6.81 4.08
C THR A 17 -9.79 -5.99 3.95
N LYS A 18 -9.93 -4.65 3.88
CA LYS A 18 -8.78 -3.76 3.75
C LYS A 18 -7.96 -3.90 5.02
N LYS A 19 -6.77 -4.51 4.92
CA LYS A 19 -5.83 -4.59 6.05
C LYS A 19 -5.37 -3.18 6.42
N LYS A 20 -5.05 -2.97 7.71
CA LYS A 20 -4.40 -1.73 8.14
C LYS A 20 -3.13 -1.53 7.28
N PRO A 21 -2.93 -0.34 6.69
CA PRO A 21 -1.76 -0.07 5.87
C PRO A 21 -0.49 -0.17 6.73
N ASN A 22 0.56 -0.79 6.20
CA ASN A 22 1.87 -0.92 6.87
C ASN A 22 2.50 0.47 7.12
N THR A 23 3.43 0.59 8.07
CA THR A 23 4.22 1.79 8.38
C THR A 23 4.84 2.41 7.12
N PHE A 24 5.37 1.59 6.21
CA PHE A 24 5.88 2.06 4.92
C PHE A 24 4.81 2.75 4.06
N ILE A 25 3.58 2.26 4.06
CA ILE A 25 2.47 2.86 3.31
C ILE A 25 2.08 4.20 3.92
N TYR A 26 2.15 4.33 5.24
CA TYR A 26 1.96 5.61 5.93
C TYR A 26 3.06 6.61 5.53
N PHE A 27 4.33 6.23 5.65
CA PHE A 27 5.48 7.03 5.23
C PHE A 27 5.37 7.48 3.77
N ARG A 28 5.05 6.56 2.86
CA ARG A 28 4.85 6.86 1.43
C ARG A 28 3.74 7.89 1.21
N ASN A 29 2.62 7.75 1.89
CA ASN A 29 1.51 8.68 1.77
C ASN A 29 1.87 10.07 2.32
N GLU A 30 2.65 10.14 3.39
CA GLU A 30 3.12 11.40 3.93
C GLU A 30 4.11 12.09 2.99
N MET A 31 5.05 11.34 2.42
CA MET A 31 5.97 11.84 1.40
C MET A 31 5.22 12.28 0.13
N LEU A 32 4.10 11.63 -0.21
CA LEU A 32 3.27 12.03 -1.35
C LEU A 32 2.55 13.34 -1.08
N LYS A 33 2.02 13.54 0.15
CA LYS A 33 1.39 14.80 0.56
C LYS A 33 2.37 15.98 0.52
N ARG A 34 3.62 15.74 0.90
CA ARG A 34 4.69 16.78 0.88
C ARG A 34 5.23 17.05 -0.52
N ASN A 35 4.99 16.15 -1.47
CA ASN A 35 5.52 16.28 -2.82
C ASN A 35 4.51 17.00 -3.72
N GLU A 36 4.73 18.30 -3.93
CA GLU A 36 3.91 19.16 -4.79
C GLU A 36 4.15 18.90 -6.31
N ILE A 37 5.17 18.11 -6.63
CA ILE A 37 5.61 17.88 -8.00
C ILE A 37 4.83 16.71 -8.63
N SER A 38 4.27 16.96 -9.82
CA SER A 38 3.63 15.94 -10.66
C SER A 38 4.68 14.98 -11.25
N ILE A 39 5.05 13.98 -10.47
CA ILE A 39 5.88 12.85 -10.91
C ILE A 39 5.02 11.62 -11.11
N ARG A 40 5.42 10.77 -12.06
CA ARG A 40 4.73 9.50 -12.32
C ARG A 40 4.75 8.63 -11.06
N MET A 41 3.58 8.10 -10.70
CA MET A 41 3.40 7.34 -9.46
C MET A 41 4.34 6.13 -9.33
N THR A 42 4.72 5.51 -10.45
CA THR A 42 5.68 4.40 -10.51
C THR A 42 7.07 4.82 -10.06
N ASP A 43 7.54 5.96 -10.56
CA ASP A 43 8.88 6.47 -10.28
C ASP A 43 8.96 7.06 -8.87
N PHE A 44 7.89 7.73 -8.43
CA PHE A 44 7.74 8.10 -7.02
C PHE A 44 7.82 6.89 -6.10
N SER A 45 7.05 5.83 -6.40
CA SER A 45 7.01 4.65 -5.52
C SER A 45 8.36 3.94 -5.49
N ARG A 46 9.11 3.91 -6.59
CA ARG A 46 10.49 3.40 -6.63
C ARG A 46 11.42 4.22 -5.74
N ARG A 47 11.42 5.56 -5.91
CA ARG A 47 12.27 6.48 -5.14
C ARG A 47 11.99 6.43 -3.63
N ILE A 48 10.72 6.34 -3.24
CA ILE A 48 10.33 6.23 -1.82
C ILE A 48 10.73 4.87 -1.23
N ALA A 49 10.66 3.79 -2.02
CA ALA A 49 11.13 2.48 -1.58
C ALA A 49 12.65 2.46 -1.39
N GLU A 50 13.41 3.13 -2.26
CA GLU A 50 14.86 3.30 -2.10
C GLU A 50 15.18 4.13 -0.85
N LYS A 51 14.53 5.29 -0.70
CA LYS A 51 14.69 6.14 0.49
C LYS A 51 14.37 5.39 1.78
N TRP A 52 13.32 4.57 1.79
CA TRP A 52 12.97 3.74 2.94
C TRP A 52 14.04 2.69 3.28
N LYS A 53 14.76 2.16 2.29
CA LYS A 53 15.89 1.26 2.53
C LYS A 53 17.07 2.00 3.13
N GLU A 54 17.30 3.24 2.71
CA GLU A 54 18.38 4.11 3.21
C GLU A 54 18.13 4.61 4.64
N LEU A 55 16.87 4.69 5.09
CA LEU A 55 16.55 5.05 6.47
C LEU A 55 17.19 4.09 7.47
N THR A 56 17.70 4.64 8.56
CA THR A 56 18.24 3.85 9.68
C THR A 56 17.12 3.13 10.43
N GLU A 57 17.49 2.16 11.26
CA GLU A 57 16.53 1.43 12.11
C GLU A 57 15.83 2.37 13.10
N GLU A 58 16.55 3.39 13.59
CA GLU A 58 16.00 4.43 14.48
C GLU A 58 14.92 5.27 13.78
N GLU A 59 15.16 5.71 12.54
CA GLU A 59 14.15 6.46 11.77
C GLU A 59 12.92 5.59 11.47
N LYS A 60 13.13 4.31 11.13
CA LYS A 60 12.02 3.37 10.91
C LYS A 60 11.20 3.14 12.17
N ASP A 61 11.85 3.09 13.33
CA ASP A 61 11.19 2.97 14.63
C ASP A 61 10.36 4.21 14.96
N ASP A 62 10.86 5.42 14.66
CA ASP A 62 10.10 6.66 14.81
C ASP A 62 8.82 6.64 13.94
N TRP A 63 8.94 6.24 12.66
CA TRP A 63 7.78 6.05 11.80
C TRP A 63 6.81 4.98 12.32
N HIS A 64 7.32 3.91 12.93
CA HIS A 64 6.51 2.85 13.53
C HIS A 64 5.76 3.37 14.78
N LYS A 65 6.40 4.20 15.60
CA LYS A 65 5.80 4.89 16.75
C LYS A 65 4.68 5.84 16.32
N ILE A 66 4.92 6.67 15.31
CA ILE A 66 3.90 7.57 14.73
C ILE A 66 2.71 6.76 14.21
N TRP A 67 2.97 5.63 13.54
CA TRP A 67 1.91 4.78 12.99
C TRP A 67 1.11 4.03 14.07
N THR A 68 1.78 3.55 15.13
CA THR A 68 1.13 2.78 16.21
C THR A 68 0.45 3.67 17.25
N TRP A 69 0.76 4.96 17.31
CA TRP A 69 0.14 5.91 18.23
C TRP A 69 -0.79 6.88 17.48
N PRO A 70 -1.89 6.40 16.87
CA PRO A 70 -2.93 7.30 16.41
C PRO A 70 -3.58 7.93 17.65
N TYR A 71 -3.47 9.26 17.77
CA TYR A 71 -4.32 10.07 18.64
C TYR A 71 -5.81 9.73 18.42
#